data_AF-A0A1F3MBE4-F1
#
_entry.id   AF-A0A1F3MBE4-F1
#
_cell.length_a   1.000
_cell.length_b   1.000
_cell.length_c   1.000
_cell.angle_alpha   90.00
_cell.angle_beta   90.00
_cell.angle_gamma   90.00
#
_symmetry.space_group_name_H-M   'P 1'
#
loop_
_entity.id
_entity.type
_entity.pdbx_description
1 polymer ?
#
loop_
_entity_poly.entity_id
_entity_poly.type
_entity_poly.pdbx_seq_one_letter_code
_entity_poly.pdbx_strand_id
1 'polypeptide(L)' 'MKLFKLAAWVSGIVAVVIMILGFIALISNQNLFGIRHEANYFITANSFFLLAILCLLAYQGCKDK' A
#
# COMPACT_ATOMS: atom_id res chain seq x y z
N MET A 1 7.24 -20.46 5.36
CA MET A 1 6.37 -19.44 4.72
C MET A 1 7.16 -18.21 4.27
N LYS A 2 7.95 -18.31 3.19
CA LYS A 2 8.68 -17.16 2.64
C LYS A 2 7.80 -16.26 1.76
N LEU A 3 6.78 -16.86 1.12
CA LEU A 3 5.82 -16.19 0.24
C LEU A 3 4.99 -15.10 0.95
N PHE A 4 4.43 -15.37 2.12
CA PHE A 4 3.65 -14.35 2.86
C PHE A 4 4.51 -13.19 3.36
N LYS A 5 5.75 -13.47 3.82
CA LYS A 5 6.70 -12.44 4.20
C LYS A 5 7.13 -11.59 3.00
N LEU A 6 7.34 -12.22 1.84
CA LEU A 6 7.64 -11.54 0.58
C LEU A 6 6.46 -10.68 0.12
N ALA A 7 5.24 -11.22 0.13
CA ALA A 7 4.02 -10.52 -0.25
C ALA A 7 3.74 -9.31 0.65
N ALA A 8 3.93 -9.45 1.97
CA ALA A 8 3.85 -8.33 2.91
C ALA A 8 4.87 -7.23 2.61
N TRP A 9 6.11 -7.62 2.27
CA TRP A 9 7.16 -6.65 1.98
C TRP A 9 6.90 -5.91 0.66
N VAL A 10 6.51 -6.63 -0.39
CA VAL A 10 6.18 -6.06 -1.70
C VAL A 10 4.96 -5.14 -1.59
N SER A 11 3.89 -5.56 -0.93
CA SER A 11 2.70 -4.71 -0.73
C SER A 11 3.00 -3.47 0.12
N GLY A 12 3.87 -3.58 1.13
CA GLY A 12 4.36 -2.44 1.90
C GLY A 12 5.13 -1.42 1.04
N ILE A 13 6.05 -1.87 0.18
CA ILE A 13 6.78 -0.98 -0.75
C ILE A 13 5.80 -0.28 -1.70
N VAL A 14 4.87 -1.03 -2.29
CA VAL A 14 3.88 -0.47 -3.22
C VAL A 14 3.01 0.58 -2.52
N ALA A 15 2.59 0.34 -1.27
CA ALA A 15 1.84 1.31 -0.49
C ALA A 15 2.63 2.62 -0.29
N VAL A 16 3.92 2.54 0.02
CA VAL A 16 4.79 3.71 0.19
C VAL A 16 4.95 4.49 -1.12
N VAL A 17 5.16 3.80 -2.24
CA VAL A 17 5.28 4.45 -3.56
C VAL A 17 3.99 5.17 -3.94
N ILE A 18 2.83 4.54 -3.74
CA ILE A 18 1.52 5.15 -4.02
C ILE A 18 1.26 6.33 -3.08
N MET A 19 1.68 6.25 -1.81
CA MET A 19 1.57 7.35 -0.85
C MET A 19 2.41 8.56 -1.29
N ILE A 20 3.65 8.34 -1.75
CA ILE A 20 4.52 9.40 -2.28
C ILE A 20 3.88 10.04 -3.54
N LEU A 21 3.34 9.24 -4.45
CA LEU A 21 2.63 9.75 -5.62
C LEU A 21 1.38 10.58 -5.24
N GLY A 22 0.63 10.14 -4.23
CA GLY A 22 -0.49 10.91 -3.68
C GLY A 22 -0.04 12.23 -3.06
N PHE A 23 1.10 12.26 -2.37
CA PHE A 23 1.67 13.48 -1.79
C PHE A 23 2.13 14.47 -2.86
N ILE A 24 2.77 13.98 -3.94
CA ILE A 24 3.18 14.79 -5.09
C ILE A 24 1.95 15.34 -5.81
N ALA A 25 0.89 14.55 -5.98
CA ALA A 25 -0.36 15.00 -6.57
C ALA A 25 -1.03 16.11 -5.74
N LEU A 26 -1.02 15.97 -4.41
CA LEU A 26 -1.59 16.95 -3.49
C LEU A 26 -0.81 18.28 -3.51
N ILE A 27 0.53 18.24 -3.53
CA ILE A 27 1.37 19.44 -3.61
C ILE A 27 1.26 20.12 -4.97
N SER A 28 1.23 19.33 -6.05
CA SER A 28 1.21 19.86 -7.42
C SER A 28 -0.13 20.53 -7.74
N ASN A 29 -1.23 20.10 -7.10
CA ASN A 29 -2.61 20.54 -7.39
C ASN A 29 -2.95 20.46 -8.89
N GLN A 30 -2.15 19.69 -9.63
CA GLN A 30 -2.28 19.41 -11.05
C GLN A 30 -2.84 18.01 -11.20
N ASN A 31 -3.67 17.85 -12.22
CA ASN A 31 -4.37 16.62 -12.54
C ASN A 31 -3.38 15.58 -13.13
N LEU A 32 -2.49 15.05 -12.30
CA LEU A 32 -1.56 13.99 -12.69
C LEU A 32 -2.36 12.71 -12.98
N PHE A 33 -2.18 12.14 -14.17
CA PHE A 33 -2.85 10.90 -14.63
C PHE A 33 -4.38 10.94 -14.74
N GLY A 34 -5.02 12.11 -14.81
CA GLY A 34 -6.48 12.21 -15.02
C GLY A 34 -7.33 11.87 -13.78
N ILE A 35 -6.70 11.62 -12.64
CA ILE A 35 -7.38 11.37 -11.36
C ILE A 35 -7.48 12.71 -10.62
N ARG A 36 -8.69 13.29 -10.62
CA ARG A 36 -8.98 14.60 -10.00
C ARG A 36 -8.99 14.62 -8.48
N HIS A 37 -8.93 13.44 -7.84
CA HIS A 37 -8.95 13.31 -6.40
C HIS A 37 -7.69 12.65 -5.87
N GLU A 38 -6.82 13.47 -5.30
CA GLU A 38 -5.71 13.08 -4.43
C GLU A 38 -6.12 12.02 -3.40
N ALA A 39 -7.35 12.08 -2.88
CA ALA A 39 -7.94 11.09 -1.97
C ALA A 39 -7.90 9.65 -2.52
N ASN A 40 -7.98 9.45 -3.83
CA ASN A 40 -7.97 8.12 -4.44
C ASN A 40 -6.58 7.46 -4.33
N TYR A 41 -5.50 8.25 -4.35
CA TYR A 41 -4.15 7.76 -4.11
C TYR A 41 -3.99 7.31 -2.65
N PHE A 42 -4.52 8.08 -1.70
CA PHE A 42 -4.47 7.71 -0.28
C PHE A 42 -5.34 6.47 0.04
N ILE A 43 -6.51 6.33 -0.58
CA ILE A 43 -7.36 5.13 -0.45
C ILE A 43 -6.64 3.89 -1.00
N THR A 44 -5.99 4.03 -2.16
CA THR A 44 -5.23 2.94 -2.78
C THR A 44 -4.04 2.55 -1.89
N ALA A 45 -3.27 3.53 -1.39
CA ALA A 45 -2.18 3.28 -0.46
C ALA A 45 -2.64 2.56 0.82
N ASN A 46 -3.76 3.01 1.43
CA ASN A 46 -4.33 2.37 2.61
C ASN A 46 -4.75 0.91 2.35
N SER A 47 -5.33 0.63 1.18
CA SER A 47 -5.74 -0.73 0.81
C SER A 47 -4.53 -1.67 0.69
N PHE A 48 -3.43 -1.21 0.10
CA PHE A 48 -2.18 -1.97 0.04
C PHE A 48 -1.51 -2.14 1.41
N PHE A 49 -1.62 -1.15 2.29
CA PHE A 49 -1.10 -1.23 3.65
C PHE A 49 -1.86 -2.26 4.50
N LEU A 50 -3.20 -2.26 4.40
CA LEU A 50 -4.06 -3.29 5.01
C LEU A 50 -3.73 -4.70 4.52
N LEU A 51 -3.49 -4.86 3.22
CA LEU A 51 -3.08 -6.14 2.63
C LEU A 51 -1.73 -6.61 3.20
N ALA A 52 -0.78 -5.70 3.38
CA ALA A 52 0.54 -5.99 3.96
C ALA A 52 0.41 -6.48 5.41
N ILE A 53 -0.42 -5.82 6.21
CA ILE A 53 -0.71 -6.20 7.60
C ILE A 53 -1.39 -7.57 7.67
N LEU A 54 -2.38 -7.82 6.80
CA LEU A 54 -3.06 -9.12 6.69
C LEU A 54 -2.09 -10.26 6.35
N CYS A 55 -1.15 -10.02 5.42
CA CYS A 55 -0.11 -11.00 5.09
C CYS A 55 0.84 -11.28 6.26
N LEU A 56 1.15 -10.27 7.09
CA LEU A 56 1.96 -10.46 8.31
C LEU A 56 1.20 -11.23 9.39
N LEU A 57 -0.07 -10.90 9.63
CA LEU A 57 -0.92 -11.62 10.59
C LEU A 57 -1.11 -13.08 10.16
N ALA A 58 -1.40 -13.33 8.88
CA ALA A 58 -1.51 -14.68 8.34
C ALA A 58 -0.19 -15.46 8.48
N TYR A 59 0.96 -14.82 8.29
CA TYR A 59 2.27 -15.44 8.53
C TYR A 59 2.46 -15.80 10.01
N GLN A 60 2.10 -14.93 10.95
CA GLN A 60 2.22 -15.21 12.39
C GLN A 60 1.25 -16.30 12.85
N GLY A 61 -0.04 -16.18 12.51
CA GLY A 61 -1.06 -17.17 12.91
C GLY A 61 -0.83 -18.57 12.33
N CYS A 62 -0.03 -18.69 11.28
CA CYS A 62 0.34 -19.98 10.69
C CYS A 62 1.72 -20.47 11.16
N LYS A 63 2.49 -19.63 11.87
CA LYS A 63 3.73 -20.01 12.56
C LYS A 63 3.48 -20.50 14.00
N ASP A 64 2.36 -20.11 14.60
CA ASP A 64 1.88 -20.56 15.92
C ASP A 64 1.14 -21.92 15.90
N LYS A 65 0.98 -22.54 14.72
CA LYS A 65 0.46 -23.91 14.55
C LYS A 65 1.59 -24.86 14.19
#